data_AF-A0A2H6JUX7-F1
#
_entry.id   AF-A0A2H6JUX7-F1
#
_cell.length_a   1.000
_cell.length_b   1.000
_cell.length_c   1.000
_cell.angle_alpha   90.00
_cell.angle_beta   90.00
_cell.angle_gamma   90.00
#
_symmetry.space_group_name_H-M   'P 1'
#
loop_
_entity.id
_entity.type
_entity.pdbx_description
1 polymer ?
#
loop_
_entity_poly.entity_id
_entity_poly.type
_entity_poly.pdbx_seq_one_letter_code
_entity_poly.pdbx_strand_id
1 'polypeptide(L)'
;MKFEIEVMAEKVCKRCETEGMKVVPLTLGVHVKEEYWDKIDEDFYFCPSQECDVVYFNNVKDVYLTEAEVKTRVGIKEDSEPKPLCYCNRVTDEMLRKAIIEEKCCSTLEGVQEVTNAGKGRWCLTTNPSGRCCEWYLKDIINSYLSQVEVEASEDVKKEKALKRLVLKVTGMTCQGCVGVVRGNLESVGAGKVRVSLSGGKAEMLVPQSDSAEKFVKAVRNAGYEAEVVGR
;
A
#
# COMPACT_ATOMS: atom_id res chain seq x y z
N MET A 1 21.94 5.75 -38.28
CA MET A 1 22.60 6.63 -37.29
C MET A 1 22.02 8.04 -37.20
N LYS A 2 22.18 8.97 -38.17
CA LYS A 2 21.62 10.34 -38.05
C LYS A 2 20.08 10.36 -37.93
N PHE A 3 19.40 9.60 -38.78
CA PHE A 3 17.94 9.43 -38.75
C PHE A 3 17.45 8.78 -37.45
N GLU A 4 18.14 7.76 -36.93
CA GLU A 4 17.78 7.13 -35.66
C GLU A 4 17.98 8.07 -34.46
N ILE A 5 19.02 8.93 -34.48
CA ILE A 5 19.25 9.94 -33.45
C ILE A 5 18.14 11.01 -33.48
N GLU A 6 17.71 11.45 -34.67
CA GLU A 6 16.60 12.40 -34.85
C GLU A 6 15.28 11.81 -34.33
N VAL A 7 14.95 10.56 -34.69
CA VAL A 7 13.75 9.85 -34.20
C VAL A 7 13.79 9.63 -32.68
N MET A 8 14.97 9.38 -32.11
CA MET A 8 15.14 9.27 -30.65
C MET A 8 14.94 10.61 -29.94
N ALA A 9 15.40 11.72 -30.51
CA ALA A 9 15.20 13.05 -29.95
C ALA A 9 13.74 13.51 -29.99
N GLU A 10 12.96 13.07 -30.98
CA GLU A 10 11.54 13.42 -31.11
C GLU A 10 10.67 12.87 -29.98
N LYS A 11 10.99 11.67 -29.48
CA LYS A 11 10.22 10.99 -28.43
C LYS A 11 10.66 11.30 -27.01
N VAL A 12 11.67 12.13 -26.78
CA VAL A 12 12.13 12.48 -25.42
C VAL A 12 11.57 13.82 -25.00
N CYS A 13 10.87 13.88 -23.87
CA CYS A 13 10.32 15.13 -23.35
C CYS A 13 11.47 16.09 -23.01
N LYS A 14 11.56 17.25 -23.69
CA LYS A 14 12.61 18.25 -23.41
C LYS A 14 12.51 18.92 -22.03
N ARG A 15 11.43 18.68 -21.28
CA ARG A 15 11.23 19.21 -19.93
C ARG A 15 11.82 18.34 -18.83
N CYS A 16 11.69 17.01 -18.95
CA CYS A 16 12.09 16.07 -17.90
C CYS A 16 12.96 14.92 -18.40
N GLU A 17 13.39 14.98 -19.67
CA GLU A 17 14.28 14.01 -20.32
C GLU A 17 13.75 12.57 -20.37
N THR A 18 12.47 12.38 -20.04
CA THR A 18 11.82 11.07 -20.04
C THR A 18 11.35 10.73 -21.45
N GLU A 19 11.60 9.49 -21.87
CA GLU A 19 11.04 8.95 -23.11
C GLU A 19 9.51 8.90 -23.02
N GLY A 20 8.86 9.54 -23.99
CA GLY A 20 7.42 9.61 -24.13
C GLY A 20 6.85 8.48 -24.96
N MET A 21 5.55 8.24 -24.79
CA MET A 21 4.81 7.22 -25.53
C MET A 21 4.01 7.85 -26.65
N LYS A 22 4.21 7.43 -27.90
CA LYS A 22 3.44 7.95 -29.04
C LYS A 22 1.93 7.80 -28.79
N VAL A 23 1.18 8.88 -29.01
CA VAL A 23 -0.27 8.95 -28.89
C VAL A 23 -0.90 9.33 -30.22
N VAL A 24 -2.12 8.85 -30.46
CA VAL A 24 -2.86 9.12 -31.70
C VAL A 24 -3.78 10.35 -31.54
N PRO A 25 -4.13 11.05 -32.64
CA PRO A 25 -5.02 12.21 -32.58
C PRO A 25 -6.36 11.95 -31.89
N LEU A 26 -6.90 10.73 -32.02
CA LEU A 26 -8.14 10.34 -31.32
C LEU A 26 -8.01 10.46 -29.80
N THR A 27 -6.89 10.01 -29.22
CA THR A 27 -6.64 10.13 -27.78
C THR A 27 -6.53 11.61 -27.38
N LEU A 28 -5.77 12.41 -28.13
CA LEU A 28 -5.63 13.84 -27.88
C LEU A 28 -6.98 14.55 -27.90
N GLY A 29 -7.81 14.33 -28.92
CA GLY A 29 -9.12 14.97 -29.04
C GLY A 29 -10.08 14.64 -27.89
N VAL A 30 -9.95 13.47 -27.27
CA VAL A 30 -10.77 13.12 -26.09
C VAL A 30 -10.28 13.79 -24.81
N HIS A 31 -8.97 13.99 -24.65
CA HIS A 31 -8.38 14.40 -23.37
C HIS A 31 -7.94 15.86 -23.31
N VAL A 32 -7.58 16.49 -24.43
CA VAL A 32 -7.17 17.90 -24.51
C VAL A 32 -8.41 18.80 -24.57
N LYS A 33 -8.36 19.96 -23.91
CA LYS A 33 -9.42 20.98 -23.99
C LYS A 33 -9.59 21.44 -25.44
N GLU A 34 -10.84 21.67 -25.83
CA GLU A 34 -11.25 21.96 -27.21
C GLU A 34 -10.56 23.20 -27.80
N GLU A 35 -10.25 24.18 -26.96
CA GLU A 35 -9.57 25.43 -27.35
C GLU A 35 -8.12 25.23 -27.84
N TYR A 36 -7.54 24.04 -27.65
CA TYR A 36 -6.19 23.69 -28.14
C TYR A 36 -6.23 22.69 -29.30
N TRP A 37 -7.41 22.35 -29.85
CA TRP A 37 -7.52 21.38 -30.94
C TRP A 37 -6.89 21.86 -32.26
N ASP A 38 -6.65 23.16 -32.43
CA ASP A 38 -5.89 23.70 -33.56
C ASP A 38 -4.40 23.32 -33.51
N LYS A 39 -3.90 22.93 -32.32
CA LYS A 39 -2.51 22.54 -32.09
C LYS A 39 -2.26 21.04 -32.20
N ILE A 40 -3.32 20.21 -32.23
CA ILE A 40 -3.20 18.74 -32.21
C ILE A 40 -3.27 18.16 -33.62
N ASP A 41 -2.35 17.25 -33.93
CA ASP A 41 -2.34 16.40 -35.12
C ASP A 41 -1.46 15.16 -34.85
N GLU A 42 -0.64 14.72 -35.81
CA GLU A 42 0.26 13.58 -35.65
C GLU A 42 1.48 13.89 -34.77
N ASP A 43 2.22 12.83 -34.41
CA ASP A 43 3.53 12.90 -33.73
C ASP A 43 3.56 13.56 -32.34
N PHE A 44 2.46 13.45 -31.60
CA PHE A 44 2.46 13.71 -30.17
C PHE A 44 2.88 12.48 -29.35
N TYR A 45 3.44 12.77 -28.18
CA TYR A 45 3.86 11.79 -27.19
C TYR A 45 3.27 12.14 -25.83
N PHE A 46 2.84 11.13 -25.08
CA PHE A 46 2.48 11.25 -23.68
C PHE A 46 3.74 11.15 -22.81
N CYS A 47 3.92 12.07 -21.87
CA CYS A 47 5.04 12.04 -20.92
C CYS A 47 4.66 11.24 -19.65
N PRO A 48 5.31 10.10 -19.36
CA PRO A 48 4.95 9.25 -18.22
C PRO A 48 5.56 9.66 -16.88
N SER A 49 6.43 10.68 -16.84
CA SER A 49 7.09 11.10 -15.61
C SER A 49 6.10 11.76 -14.64
N GLN A 50 6.00 11.25 -13.42
CA GLN A 50 5.12 11.80 -12.39
C GLN A 50 5.52 13.24 -11.99
N GLU A 51 6.81 13.52 -11.91
CA GLU A 51 7.36 14.83 -11.49
C GLU A 51 7.31 15.91 -12.58
N CYS A 52 6.69 15.62 -13.73
CA CYS A 52 6.64 16.53 -14.88
C CYS A 52 5.20 16.91 -15.18
N ASP A 53 4.89 18.20 -15.17
CA ASP A 53 3.55 18.73 -15.46
C ASP A 53 3.12 18.54 -16.92
N VAL A 54 4.06 18.32 -17.84
CA VAL A 54 3.76 17.99 -19.24
C VAL A 54 3.01 16.67 -19.33
N VAL A 55 1.84 16.69 -19.94
CA VAL A 55 1.06 15.50 -20.29
C VAL A 55 1.37 15.07 -21.71
N TYR A 56 1.26 15.99 -22.68
CA TYR A 56 1.52 15.72 -24.09
C TYR A 56 2.59 16.66 -24.65
N PHE A 57 3.43 16.17 -25.54
CA PHE A 57 4.39 17.01 -26.24
C PHE A 57 4.58 16.60 -27.69
N ASN A 58 4.95 17.58 -28.52
CA ASN A 58 5.43 17.41 -29.87
C ASN A 58 6.69 18.27 -30.04
N ASN A 59 7.85 17.61 -30.15
CA ASN A 59 9.15 18.28 -30.19
C ASN A 59 9.44 18.98 -31.54
N VAL A 60 8.80 18.54 -32.63
CA VAL A 60 8.96 19.10 -33.98
C VAL A 60 8.24 20.44 -34.06
N LYS A 61 7.06 20.52 -33.44
CA LYS A 61 6.21 21.72 -33.42
C LYS A 61 6.45 22.64 -32.21
N ASP A 62 7.29 22.21 -31.28
CA ASP A 62 7.54 22.88 -30.01
C ASP A 62 6.26 23.10 -29.18
N VAL A 63 5.37 22.10 -29.18
CA VAL A 63 4.11 22.13 -28.42
C VAL A 63 4.23 21.27 -27.18
N TYR A 64 3.89 21.84 -26.03
CA TYR A 64 3.83 21.15 -24.74
C TYR A 64 2.49 21.48 -24.08
N LEU A 65 1.69 20.45 -23.81
CA LEU A 65 0.42 20.55 -23.12
C LEU A 65 0.59 19.96 -21.72
N THR A 66 0.37 20.79 -20.71
CA THR A 66 0.44 20.42 -19.30
C THR A 66 -0.93 19.94 -18.81
N GLU A 67 -1.01 19.58 -17.53
CA GLU A 67 -2.29 19.31 -16.87
C GLU A 67 -3.30 20.46 -17.01
N ALA A 68 -2.83 21.71 -17.16
CA ALA A 68 -3.71 22.86 -17.36
C ALA A 68 -4.44 22.84 -18.71
N GLU A 69 -3.88 22.23 -19.75
CA GLU A 69 -4.46 22.12 -21.10
C GLU A 69 -5.28 20.83 -21.31
N VAL A 70 -5.22 19.91 -20.36
CA VAL A 70 -5.87 18.59 -20.43
C VAL A 70 -7.11 18.58 -19.53
N LYS A 71 -8.28 18.27 -20.09
CA LYS A 71 -9.54 18.22 -19.33
C LYS A 71 -9.72 16.91 -18.54
N THR A 72 -8.94 15.88 -18.85
CA THR A 72 -8.94 14.61 -18.11
C THR A 72 -7.87 14.63 -17.03
N ARG A 73 -8.26 14.41 -15.78
CA ARG A 73 -7.35 14.26 -14.64
C ARG A 73 -6.41 13.07 -14.86
N VAL A 74 -5.09 13.28 -14.85
CA VAL A 74 -4.10 12.26 -15.22
C VAL A 74 -3.50 11.63 -13.96
N GLY A 75 -4.07 10.54 -13.46
CA GLY A 75 -3.76 10.02 -12.12
C GLY A 75 -2.28 9.77 -11.78
N ILE A 76 -1.42 9.44 -12.75
CA ILE A 76 0.03 9.27 -12.51
C ILE A 76 0.79 10.59 -12.29
N LYS A 77 0.13 11.73 -12.52
CA LYS A 77 0.65 13.10 -12.30
C LYS A 77 0.13 13.70 -11.00
N GLU A 78 -0.75 12.98 -10.30
CA GLU A 78 -1.53 13.54 -9.21
C GLU A 78 -0.97 13.15 -7.84
N ASP A 79 -0.71 14.14 -7.00
CA ASP A 79 -0.32 13.92 -5.61
C ASP A 79 -1.54 13.73 -4.68
N SER A 80 -2.71 14.22 -5.09
CA SER A 80 -3.94 14.21 -4.30
C SER A 80 -5.09 13.45 -4.94
N GLU A 81 -5.93 12.85 -4.11
CA GLU A 81 -7.12 12.13 -4.58
C GLU A 81 -8.15 13.06 -5.25
N PRO A 82 -8.91 12.57 -6.25
CA PRO A 82 -8.86 11.21 -6.79
C PRO A 82 -7.67 11.01 -7.75
N LYS A 83 -6.99 9.87 -7.70
CA LYS A 83 -5.94 9.47 -8.67
C LYS A 83 -6.46 8.36 -9.60
N PRO A 84 -6.98 8.67 -10.80
CA PRO A 84 -7.53 7.65 -11.70
C PRO A 84 -6.42 6.77 -12.31
N LEU A 85 -6.53 5.45 -12.14
CA LEU A 85 -5.56 4.47 -12.64
C LEU A 85 -6.15 3.56 -13.73
N CYS A 86 -7.37 3.05 -13.59
CA CYS A 86 -8.02 2.33 -14.70
C CYS A 86 -9.22 3.13 -15.20
N TYR A 87 -9.03 3.95 -16.22
CA TYR A 87 -10.07 4.85 -16.75
C TYR A 87 -11.28 4.11 -17.33
N CYS A 88 -11.07 2.96 -17.98
CA CYS A 88 -12.17 2.14 -18.50
C CYS A 88 -13.15 1.70 -17.40
N ASN A 89 -12.60 1.28 -16.25
CA ASN A 89 -13.37 0.69 -15.15
C ASN A 89 -13.45 1.60 -13.92
N ARG A 90 -13.02 2.85 -14.06
CA ARG A 90 -13.04 3.91 -13.03
C ARG A 90 -12.36 3.51 -11.71
N VAL A 91 -11.26 2.78 -11.80
CA VAL A 91 -10.47 2.39 -10.61
C VAL A 91 -9.50 3.51 -10.26
N THR A 92 -9.50 3.94 -9.01
CA THR A 92 -8.56 4.92 -8.44
C THR A 92 -7.47 4.25 -7.61
N ASP A 93 -6.41 4.98 -7.29
CA ASP A 93 -5.37 4.56 -6.35
C ASP A 93 -5.96 4.23 -4.96
N GLU A 94 -6.82 5.10 -4.43
CA GLU A 94 -7.54 4.85 -3.16
C GLU A 94 -8.26 3.50 -3.14
N MET A 95 -8.93 3.12 -4.24
CA MET A 95 -9.64 1.83 -4.33
C MET A 95 -8.66 0.65 -4.28
N LEU A 96 -7.51 0.74 -4.96
CA LEU A 96 -6.48 -0.29 -4.90
C LEU A 96 -5.87 -0.39 -3.51
N ARG A 97 -5.48 0.76 -2.93
CA ARG A 97 -4.91 0.84 -1.58
C ARG A 97 -5.87 0.23 -0.56
N LYS A 98 -7.15 0.59 -0.60
CA LYS A 98 -8.16 0.05 0.32
C LYS A 98 -8.32 -1.46 0.16
N ALA A 99 -8.48 -1.96 -1.07
CA ALA A 99 -8.65 -3.39 -1.32
C ALA A 99 -7.43 -4.21 -0.86
N ILE A 100 -6.21 -3.71 -1.09
CA ILE A 100 -4.97 -4.45 -0.81
C ILE A 100 -4.53 -4.29 0.65
N ILE A 101 -4.43 -3.06 1.16
CA ILE A 101 -3.85 -2.76 2.47
C ILE A 101 -4.87 -2.94 3.59
N GLU A 102 -6.05 -2.36 3.44
CA GLU A 102 -7.05 -2.31 4.52
C GLU A 102 -7.90 -3.59 4.56
N GLU A 103 -8.38 -4.02 3.39
CA GLU A 103 -9.27 -5.19 3.26
C GLU A 103 -8.50 -6.50 3.06
N LYS A 104 -7.21 -6.43 2.68
CA LYS A 104 -6.34 -7.60 2.43
C LYS A 104 -7.00 -8.62 1.50
N CYS A 105 -7.63 -8.13 0.43
CA CYS A 105 -8.53 -8.92 -0.43
C CYS A 105 -7.85 -10.09 -1.15
N CYS A 106 -6.54 -9.98 -1.35
CA CYS A 106 -5.84 -10.60 -2.45
C CYS A 106 -4.33 -10.49 -2.22
N SER A 107 -3.57 -11.52 -2.62
CA SER A 107 -2.11 -11.59 -2.49
C SER A 107 -1.38 -11.61 -3.83
N THR A 108 -2.11 -11.48 -4.94
CA THR A 108 -1.56 -11.52 -6.30
C THR A 108 -2.12 -10.40 -7.15
N LEU A 109 -1.35 -9.96 -8.15
CA LEU A 109 -1.79 -8.99 -9.16
C LEU A 109 -3.12 -9.41 -9.81
N GLU A 110 -3.23 -10.67 -10.23
CA GLU A 110 -4.43 -11.22 -10.85
C GLU A 110 -5.64 -11.16 -9.90
N GLY A 111 -5.47 -11.52 -8.63
CA GLY A 111 -6.54 -11.43 -7.64
C GLY A 111 -7.04 -9.99 -7.43
N VAL A 112 -6.13 -9.01 -7.41
CA VAL A 112 -6.49 -7.59 -7.34
C VAL A 112 -7.29 -7.17 -8.58
N GLN A 113 -6.84 -7.57 -9.77
CA GLN A 113 -7.53 -7.26 -11.03
C GLN A 113 -8.91 -7.94 -11.11
N GLU A 114 -9.07 -9.14 -10.54
CA GLU A 114 -10.36 -9.82 -10.46
C GLU A 114 -11.38 -9.05 -9.62
N VAL A 115 -10.98 -8.55 -8.46
CA VAL A 115 -11.87 -7.82 -7.54
C VAL A 115 -12.18 -6.41 -8.04
N THR A 116 -11.16 -5.69 -8.52
CA THR A 116 -11.28 -4.27 -8.86
C THR A 116 -11.70 -4.03 -10.31
N ASN A 117 -11.62 -5.06 -11.16
CA ASN A 117 -11.68 -4.97 -12.61
C ASN A 117 -10.60 -4.07 -13.25
N ALA A 118 -9.58 -3.63 -12.51
CA ALA A 118 -8.48 -2.86 -13.09
C ALA A 118 -7.79 -3.65 -14.21
N GLY A 119 -7.45 -3.00 -15.33
CA GLY A 119 -6.82 -3.65 -16.49
C GLY A 119 -7.77 -4.43 -17.42
N LYS A 120 -9.03 -4.69 -17.04
CA LYS A 120 -9.98 -5.50 -17.82
C LYS A 120 -10.77 -4.73 -18.90
N GLY A 121 -10.56 -3.42 -19.00
CA GLY A 121 -11.23 -2.57 -19.98
C GLY A 121 -10.74 -2.79 -21.42
N ARG A 122 -11.49 -2.24 -22.39
CA ARG A 122 -11.15 -2.36 -23.84
C ARG A 122 -11.14 -1.03 -24.60
N TRP A 123 -11.44 0.07 -23.92
CA TRP A 123 -11.59 1.41 -24.51
C TRP A 123 -10.42 2.33 -24.14
N CYS A 124 -9.24 1.77 -23.87
CA CYS A 124 -8.10 2.50 -23.34
C CYS A 124 -7.64 3.64 -24.27
N LEU A 125 -7.82 3.47 -25.59
CA LEU A 125 -7.47 4.49 -26.59
C LEU A 125 -8.23 5.81 -26.41
N THR A 126 -9.46 5.75 -25.89
CA THR A 126 -10.34 6.92 -25.69
C THR A 126 -10.60 7.24 -24.24
N THR A 127 -10.23 6.38 -23.31
CA THR A 127 -10.47 6.60 -21.87
C THR A 127 -9.19 6.91 -21.10
N ASN A 128 -8.05 6.35 -21.50
CA ASN A 128 -6.78 6.56 -20.83
C ASN A 128 -6.01 7.68 -21.54
N PRO A 129 -5.58 8.76 -20.85
CA PRO A 129 -4.78 9.84 -21.42
C PRO A 129 -3.51 9.37 -22.16
N SER A 130 -2.92 8.24 -21.75
CA SER A 130 -1.76 7.67 -22.46
C SER A 130 -2.10 6.99 -23.79
N GLY A 131 -3.38 6.82 -24.12
CA GLY A 131 -3.86 6.05 -25.28
C GLY A 131 -3.57 4.54 -25.18
N ARG A 132 -3.11 4.05 -24.03
CA ARG A 132 -2.66 2.67 -23.80
C ARG A 132 -3.40 2.04 -22.62
N CYS A 133 -3.39 0.70 -22.56
CA CYS A 133 -3.89 0.01 -21.37
C CYS A 133 -3.09 0.42 -20.12
N CYS A 134 -3.75 0.54 -18.96
CA CYS A 134 -3.13 0.94 -17.69
C CYS A 134 -2.09 -0.04 -17.15
N GLU A 135 -1.98 -1.24 -17.74
CA GLU A 135 -1.10 -2.33 -17.30
C GLU A 135 0.34 -1.88 -16.99
N TRP A 136 0.89 -0.96 -17.79
CA TRP A 136 2.29 -0.54 -17.69
C TRP A 136 2.64 0.19 -16.39
N TYR A 137 1.70 0.92 -15.75
CA TYR A 137 1.90 1.47 -14.40
C TYR A 137 1.16 0.70 -13.32
N LEU A 138 0.01 0.10 -13.68
CA LEU A 138 -0.87 -0.55 -12.72
C LEU A 138 -0.16 -1.70 -12.01
N LYS A 139 0.65 -2.47 -12.76
CA LYS A 139 1.44 -3.58 -12.21
C LYS A 139 2.39 -3.11 -11.11
N ASP A 140 3.11 -2.01 -11.33
CA ASP A 140 4.09 -1.51 -10.37
C ASP A 140 3.41 -0.97 -9.12
N ILE A 141 2.29 -0.24 -9.28
CA ILE A 141 1.48 0.25 -8.17
C ILE A 141 0.93 -0.90 -7.33
N ILE A 142 0.29 -1.90 -7.95
CA ILE A 142 -0.28 -3.04 -7.23
C ILE A 142 0.80 -3.82 -6.48
N ASN A 143 1.93 -4.09 -7.14
CA ASN A 143 3.03 -4.81 -6.50
C ASN A 143 3.61 -4.01 -5.32
N SER A 144 3.68 -2.68 -5.43
CA SER A 144 4.14 -1.84 -4.32
C SER A 144 3.26 -1.98 -3.07
N TYR A 145 1.93 -2.12 -3.23
CA TYR A 145 1.03 -2.35 -2.11
C TYR A 145 1.10 -3.79 -1.59
N LEU A 146 1.16 -4.79 -2.47
CA LEU A 146 1.29 -6.19 -2.07
C LEU A 146 2.54 -6.42 -1.22
N SER A 147 3.68 -5.85 -1.62
CA SER A 147 4.93 -5.94 -0.86
C SER A 147 4.84 -5.28 0.52
N GLN A 148 4.04 -4.22 0.69
CA GLN A 148 3.82 -3.62 2.01
C GLN A 148 3.08 -4.58 2.95
N VAL A 149 2.04 -5.26 2.45
CA VAL A 149 1.29 -6.27 3.24
C VAL A 149 2.18 -7.45 3.63
N GLU A 150 3.06 -7.91 2.73
CA GLU A 150 4.00 -9.00 3.02
C GLU A 150 5.00 -8.63 4.13
N VAL A 151 5.52 -7.39 4.12
CA VAL A 151 6.42 -6.89 5.16
C VAL A 151 5.69 -6.85 6.51
N GLU A 152 4.50 -6.27 6.59
CA GLU A 152 3.69 -6.21 7.82
C GLU A 152 3.41 -7.62 8.37
N ALA A 153 2.97 -8.55 7.51
CA ALA A 153 2.71 -9.93 7.91
C ALA A 153 3.98 -10.63 8.44
N SER A 154 5.15 -10.36 7.84
CA SER A 154 6.41 -10.93 8.28
C SER A 154 6.87 -10.38 9.65
N GLU A 155 6.60 -9.11 9.93
CA GLU A 155 6.93 -8.47 11.21
C GLU A 155 6.03 -8.99 12.34
N ASP A 156 4.74 -9.15 12.07
CA ASP A 156 3.79 -9.73 13.03
C ASP A 156 4.17 -11.18 13.39
N VAL A 157 4.57 -11.98 12.39
CA VAL A 157 5.02 -13.37 12.61
C VAL A 157 6.32 -13.41 13.41
N LYS A 158 7.28 -12.50 13.16
CA LYS A 158 8.52 -12.39 13.97
C LYS A 158 8.21 -12.01 15.41
N LYS A 159 7.28 -11.06 15.61
CA LYS A 159 6.85 -10.61 16.95
C LYS A 159 6.18 -11.74 17.73
N GLU A 160 5.35 -12.56 17.08
CA GLU A 160 4.70 -13.70 17.72
C GLU A 160 5.67 -14.86 18.00
N LYS A 161 6.63 -15.15 17.11
CA LYS A 161 7.73 -16.10 17.39
C LYS A 161 8.67 -15.65 18.51
N ALA A 162 8.79 -14.34 18.74
CA ALA A 162 9.59 -13.78 19.82
C ALA A 162 8.90 -13.86 21.20
N LEU A 163 7.72 -14.47 21.30
CA LEU A 163 7.03 -14.73 22.56
C LEU A 163 7.19 -16.21 22.97
N LYS A 164 7.29 -16.47 24.27
CA LYS A 164 7.20 -17.81 24.87
C LYS A 164 6.01 -17.88 25.82
N ARG A 165 5.47 -19.08 26.00
CA ARG A 165 4.45 -19.31 27.02
C ARG A 165 5.12 -19.28 28.40
N LEU A 166 4.42 -18.77 29.40
CA LEU A 166 4.82 -18.86 30.79
C LEU A 166 3.58 -19.15 31.63
N VAL A 167 3.70 -20.14 32.51
CA VAL A 167 2.64 -20.51 33.45
C VAL A 167 3.18 -20.35 34.87
N LEU A 168 2.53 -19.50 35.65
CA LEU A 168 2.80 -19.33 37.06
C LEU A 168 1.68 -19.99 37.87
N LYS A 169 2.03 -20.69 38.94
CA LYS A 169 1.08 -20.99 40.01
C LYS A 169 1.07 -19.80 40.96
N VAL A 170 -0.13 -19.38 41.36
CA VAL A 170 -0.37 -18.18 42.18
C VAL A 170 -1.18 -18.57 43.40
N THR A 171 -0.66 -18.25 44.59
CA THR A 171 -1.28 -18.55 45.89
C THR A 171 -1.70 -17.26 46.59
N GLY A 172 -2.79 -17.31 47.34
CA GLY A 172 -3.34 -16.17 48.09
C GLY A 172 -4.49 -15.43 47.38
N MET A 173 -4.86 -15.83 46.16
CA MET A 173 -6.09 -15.34 45.53
C MET A 173 -7.32 -15.96 46.19
N THR A 174 -8.27 -15.15 46.65
CA THR A 174 -9.48 -15.61 47.34
C THR A 174 -10.77 -15.18 46.66
N CYS A 175 -10.72 -14.23 45.73
CA CYS A 175 -11.90 -13.75 45.01
C CYS A 175 -11.57 -13.32 43.57
N GLN A 176 -12.61 -13.01 42.80
CA GLN A 176 -12.47 -12.52 41.42
C GLN A 176 -11.77 -11.15 41.33
N GLY A 177 -11.81 -10.32 42.39
CA GLY A 177 -11.04 -9.08 42.45
C GLY A 177 -9.54 -9.31 42.40
N CYS A 178 -9.03 -10.35 43.06
CA CYS A 178 -7.62 -10.74 43.03
C CYS A 178 -7.13 -11.11 41.63
N VAL A 179 -7.99 -11.78 40.85
CA VAL A 179 -7.70 -12.16 39.46
C VAL A 179 -7.42 -10.92 38.61
N GLY A 180 -8.23 -9.87 38.77
CA GLY A 180 -8.04 -8.59 38.08
C GLY A 180 -6.72 -7.91 38.45
N VAL A 181 -6.37 -7.89 39.74
CA VAL A 181 -5.11 -7.30 40.24
C VAL A 181 -3.90 -8.04 39.68
N VAL A 182 -3.89 -9.38 39.75
CA VAL A 182 -2.78 -10.20 39.24
C VAL A 182 -2.62 -10.02 37.73
N ARG A 183 -3.71 -10.05 36.97
CA ARG A 183 -3.68 -9.83 35.52
C ARG A 183 -3.10 -8.45 35.18
N GLY A 184 -3.61 -7.38 35.79
CA GLY A 184 -3.15 -6.02 35.51
C GLY A 184 -1.67 -5.82 35.84
N ASN A 185 -1.16 -6.41 36.93
CA ASN A 185 0.27 -6.36 37.26
C ASN A 185 1.13 -7.11 36.24
N LEU A 186 0.71 -8.30 35.80
CA LEU A 186 1.42 -9.05 34.76
C LEU A 186 1.44 -8.29 33.42
N GLU A 187 0.32 -7.70 33.02
CA GLU A 187 0.22 -6.87 31.81
C GLU A 187 1.13 -5.63 31.93
N SER A 188 1.18 -4.98 33.10
CA SER A 188 2.01 -3.79 33.32
C SER A 188 3.52 -4.03 33.16
N VAL A 189 3.97 -5.28 33.37
CA VAL A 189 5.37 -5.67 33.16
C VAL A 189 5.62 -6.30 31.77
N GLY A 190 4.64 -6.23 30.86
CA GLY A 190 4.79 -6.61 29.46
C GLY A 190 4.30 -8.02 29.11
N ALA A 191 3.48 -8.66 29.96
CA ALA A 191 2.84 -9.92 29.59
C ALA A 191 1.66 -9.68 28.62
N GLY A 192 1.58 -10.48 27.56
CA GLY A 192 0.47 -10.51 26.62
C GLY A 192 -0.40 -11.76 26.77
N LYS A 193 -1.62 -11.74 26.22
CA LYS A 193 -2.61 -12.83 26.26
C LYS A 193 -2.76 -13.45 27.67
N VAL A 194 -2.78 -12.62 28.72
CA VAL A 194 -2.81 -13.07 30.11
C VAL A 194 -4.17 -13.67 30.49
N ARG A 195 -4.15 -14.89 31.02
CA ARG A 195 -5.31 -15.60 31.57
C ARG A 195 -5.02 -16.04 32.98
N VAL A 196 -5.82 -15.59 33.93
CA VAL A 196 -5.68 -15.94 35.35
C VAL A 196 -6.90 -16.73 35.79
N SER A 197 -6.68 -17.88 36.43
CA SER A 197 -7.72 -18.78 36.91
C SER A 197 -7.69 -18.88 38.43
N LEU A 198 -8.81 -18.51 39.07
CA LEU A 198 -8.97 -18.62 40.53
C LEU A 198 -9.11 -20.08 40.96
N SER A 199 -9.92 -20.87 40.26
CA SER A 199 -10.13 -22.30 40.57
C SER A 199 -8.90 -23.15 40.28
N GLY A 200 -8.10 -22.77 39.28
CA GLY A 200 -6.86 -23.45 38.93
C GLY A 200 -5.63 -22.96 39.69
N GLY A 201 -5.71 -21.82 40.38
CA GLY A 201 -4.58 -21.18 41.06
C GLY A 201 -3.41 -20.87 40.12
N LYS A 202 -3.68 -20.47 38.87
CA LYS A 202 -2.66 -20.32 37.81
C LYS A 202 -2.86 -19.04 36.99
N ALA A 203 -1.74 -18.51 36.50
CA ALA A 203 -1.68 -17.46 35.49
C ALA A 203 -0.91 -17.98 34.27
N GLU A 204 -1.56 -18.00 33.11
CA GLU A 204 -0.97 -18.33 31.81
C GLU A 204 -0.82 -17.06 30.98
N MET A 205 0.32 -16.89 30.32
CA MET A 205 0.61 -15.69 29.54
C MET A 205 1.62 -15.97 28.43
N LEU A 206 1.69 -15.06 27.46
CA LEU A 206 2.79 -14.94 26.52
C LEU A 206 3.71 -13.81 26.96
N VAL A 207 5.01 -14.08 26.98
CA VAL A 207 6.02 -13.10 27.41
C VAL A 207 7.16 -13.04 26.39
N PRO A 208 7.85 -11.90 26.24
CA PRO A 208 9.04 -11.83 25.39
C PRO A 208 10.04 -12.93 25.73
N GLN A 209 10.63 -13.58 24.70
CA GLN A 209 11.63 -14.62 24.92
C GLN A 209 12.84 -14.10 25.69
N SER A 210 13.20 -12.83 25.50
CA SER A 210 14.27 -12.11 26.20
C SER A 210 13.99 -11.86 27.68
N ASP A 211 12.72 -11.82 28.11
CA ASP A 211 12.37 -11.58 29.50
C ASP A 211 12.55 -12.85 30.35
N SER A 212 13.06 -12.67 31.57
CA SER A 212 13.17 -13.76 32.55
C SER A 212 11.83 -14.06 33.21
N ALA A 213 11.61 -15.32 33.61
CA ALA A 213 10.38 -15.69 34.32
C ALA A 213 10.29 -15.01 35.69
N GLU A 214 11.44 -14.72 36.31
CA GLU A 214 11.58 -14.04 37.59
C GLU A 214 10.98 -12.63 37.58
N LYS A 215 11.02 -11.93 36.44
CA LYS A 215 10.38 -10.62 36.27
C LYS A 215 8.87 -10.70 36.58
N PHE A 216 8.20 -11.69 36.00
CA PHE A 216 6.75 -11.89 36.17
C PHE A 216 6.41 -12.45 37.55
N VAL A 217 7.25 -13.32 38.11
CA VAL A 217 7.09 -13.79 39.50
C VAL A 217 7.18 -12.62 40.48
N LYS A 218 8.15 -11.70 40.30
CA LYS A 218 8.28 -10.50 41.14
C LYS A 218 7.06 -9.59 41.03
N ALA A 219 6.49 -9.42 39.83
CA ALA A 219 5.28 -8.61 39.65
C ALA A 219 4.10 -9.15 40.49
N VAL A 220 3.91 -10.47 40.51
CA VAL A 220 2.86 -11.10 41.33
C VAL A 220 3.14 -10.97 42.83
N ARG A 221 4.41 -11.10 43.24
CA ARG A 221 4.83 -10.91 44.65
C ARG A 221 4.66 -9.48 45.14
N ASN A 222 4.99 -8.50 44.32
CA ASN A 222 4.80 -7.09 44.64
C ASN A 222 3.31 -6.72 44.78
N ALA A 223 2.42 -7.47 44.13
CA ALA A 223 0.98 -7.34 44.30
C ALA A 223 0.43 -8.03 45.57
N GLY A 224 1.30 -8.67 46.37
CA GLY A 224 0.94 -9.30 47.65
C GLY A 224 0.59 -10.78 47.57
N TYR A 225 0.92 -11.47 46.47
CA TYR A 225 0.61 -12.89 46.25
C TYR A 225 1.88 -13.73 46.13
N GLU A 226 1.81 -15.03 46.44
CA GLU A 226 2.94 -15.91 46.15
C GLU A 226 2.87 -16.43 44.73
N ALA A 227 4.02 -16.58 44.07
CA ALA A 227 4.12 -17.11 42.73
C ALA A 227 5.36 -17.97 42.50
N GLU A 228 5.18 -19.03 41.71
CA GLU A 228 6.20 -19.97 41.26
C GLU A 228 5.98 -20.40 39.80
N VAL A 229 7.05 -20.65 39.06
CA VAL A 229 6.96 -21.09 37.65
C VAL A 229 6.59 -22.57 37.61
N VAL A 230 5.54 -22.91 36.86
CA VAL A 230 5.05 -24.29 36.72
C VAL A 230 4.95 -24.76 35.27
N GLY A 231 5.26 -23.90 34.30
CA GLY A 231 5.30 -24.26 32.88
C GLY A 231 5.93 -23.17 32.02
N ARG A 232 6.48 -23.57 30.86
CA ARG A 232 7.04 -22.71 29.80
C ARG A 232 6.59 -23.24 28.44
#